data_AF-W6TJC9-F1
#
_entry.id   AF-W6TJC9-F1
#
_cell.length_a   1.000
_cell.length_b   1.000
_cell.length_c   1.000
_cell.angle_alpha   90.00
_cell.angle_beta   90.00
_cell.angle_gamma   90.00
#
_symmetry.space_group_name_H-M   'P 1'
#
loop_
_entity.id
_entity.type
_entity.pdbx_description
1 polymer ?
#
loop_
_entity_poly.entity_id
_entity_poly.type
_entity_poly.pdbx_seq_one_letter_code
_entity_poly.pdbx_strand_id
1 'polypeptide(L)'
;MRGNRRVKGIIIMIVMIVMGCNSGGRDPEEVFLSEMVNLGKGFLDVFVSFGDMITEILGIKAETKKSEIGAYFSKIENTMKVVKGKLGKILEEQGSYEKVKVKVEEFIGKIGKIEEGAKKAALGANDSAVIGGVVKSGAGVFGTANAGSVKNLVEGIKEIVDLVLTEGNGQADKTSPVEDDKKDIGKLFGAKTENEKGAEDKHTAAANASIGAVSGADILKAIAGANSSANKDGKVSEAKDAAALALAKGTNTDNEDKLTTAESKKDAVIAAGIALRAMAKDGKFIVKDDGDKKTEAESAKGAAANAVSKVLSTLTIAIRNAVDEGLKGINEVLGGIKQGENSQVKVSK
;
A
#
# COMPACT_ATOMS: atom_id res chain seq x y z
N MET A 1 -4.25 -59.96 -61.07
CA MET A 1 -5.15 -59.18 -60.18
C MET A 1 -5.38 -59.97 -58.91
N ARG A 2 -5.17 -59.32 -57.75
CA ARG A 2 -5.83 -59.45 -56.43
C ARG A 2 -6.30 -60.87 -56.00
N GLY A 3 -5.95 -61.40 -54.83
CA GLY A 3 -5.30 -60.84 -53.66
C GLY A 3 -5.49 -61.74 -52.43
N ASN A 4 -4.63 -61.49 -51.44
CA ASN A 4 -4.73 -61.73 -50.00
C ASN A 4 -4.66 -63.15 -49.41
N ARG A 5 -3.41 -63.48 -49.02
CA ARG A 5 -3.04 -64.42 -47.94
C ARG A 5 -3.70 -64.02 -46.61
N ARG A 6 -4.36 -64.96 -45.95
CA ARG A 6 -4.68 -64.92 -44.51
C ARG A 6 -3.77 -65.93 -43.80
N VAL A 7 -2.82 -65.43 -43.01
CA VAL A 7 -2.03 -66.26 -42.09
C VAL A 7 -2.71 -66.19 -40.72
N LYS A 8 -3.07 -67.37 -40.20
CA LYS A 8 -3.64 -67.59 -38.88
C LYS A 8 -2.60 -67.29 -37.80
N GLY A 9 -2.83 -66.26 -36.99
CA GLY A 9 -2.06 -65.97 -35.79
C GLY A 9 -2.56 -66.82 -34.62
N ILE A 10 -1.63 -67.56 -34.03
CA ILE A 10 -1.79 -68.42 -32.86
C ILE A 10 -2.09 -67.56 -31.62
N ILE A 11 -3.12 -67.96 -30.87
CA ILE A 11 -3.46 -67.43 -29.55
C ILE A 11 -2.36 -67.90 -28.58
N ILE A 12 -1.52 -66.97 -28.12
CA ILE A 12 -0.63 -67.20 -26.97
C ILE A 12 -1.14 -66.34 -25.82
N MET A 13 -1.72 -67.05 -24.87
CA MET A 13 -2.08 -66.64 -23.52
C MET A 13 -0.85 -66.08 -22.81
N ILE A 14 -0.78 -64.76 -22.62
CA ILE A 14 0.15 -64.17 -21.64
C ILE A 14 -0.60 -64.06 -20.33
N VAL A 15 -0.41 -65.12 -19.57
CA VAL A 15 -0.50 -65.23 -18.12
C VAL A 15 -0.13 -63.90 -17.46
N MET A 16 -1.02 -63.37 -16.64
CA MET A 16 -0.72 -62.38 -15.62
C MET A 16 0.37 -62.96 -14.70
N ILE A 17 1.62 -62.64 -15.02
CA ILE A 17 2.73 -62.81 -14.09
C ILE A 17 2.51 -61.78 -13.00
N VAL A 18 1.93 -62.26 -11.90
CA VAL A 18 2.07 -61.69 -10.57
C VAL A 18 3.56 -61.70 -10.26
N MET A 19 4.24 -60.61 -10.61
CA MET A 19 5.56 -60.32 -10.07
C MET A 19 5.36 -59.47 -8.82
N GLY A 20 5.44 -60.15 -7.68
CA GLY A 20 5.72 -59.49 -6.42
C GLY A 20 7.05 -58.75 -6.53
N CYS A 21 6.99 -57.43 -6.45
CA CYS A 21 8.10 -56.61 -5.98
C CYS A 21 7.85 -56.34 -4.50
N ASN A 22 8.49 -57.14 -3.64
CA ASN A 22 8.82 -56.71 -2.29
C ASN A 22 9.95 -55.67 -2.42
N SER A 23 9.58 -54.44 -2.78
CA SER A 23 10.43 -53.27 -2.67
C SER A 23 9.69 -52.29 -1.78
N GLY A 24 10.30 -51.88 -0.66
CA GLY A 24 9.77 -50.88 0.26
C GLY A 24 9.69 -49.48 -0.37
N GLY A 25 8.94 -49.35 -1.46
CA GLY A 25 8.55 -48.08 -2.07
C GLY A 25 7.20 -47.66 -1.49
N ARG A 26 7.09 -46.41 -1.05
CA ARG A 26 5.82 -45.83 -0.59
C ARG A 26 4.78 -45.90 -1.71
N ASP A 27 3.53 -46.15 -1.33
CA ASP A 27 2.39 -46.13 -2.24
C ASP A 27 2.33 -44.76 -2.95
N PRO A 28 2.26 -44.69 -4.29
CA PRO A 28 2.14 -43.43 -5.03
C PRO A 28 0.99 -42.53 -4.55
N GLU A 29 -0.09 -43.12 -4.03
CA GLU A 29 -1.20 -42.36 -3.43
C GLU A 29 -0.80 -41.75 -2.07
N GLU A 30 -0.13 -42.52 -1.20
CA GLU A 30 0.39 -42.01 0.07
C GLU A 30 1.47 -40.93 -0.12
N VAL A 31 2.34 -41.08 -1.13
CA VAL A 31 3.33 -40.05 -1.49
C VAL A 31 2.65 -38.78 -1.94
N PHE A 32 1.67 -38.89 -2.84
CA PHE A 32 0.90 -37.74 -3.35
C PHE A 32 0.15 -37.01 -2.23
N LEU A 33 -0.56 -37.74 -1.37
CA LEU A 33 -1.27 -37.14 -0.22
C LEU A 33 -0.30 -36.50 0.77
N SER A 34 0.86 -37.10 1.02
CA SER A 34 1.88 -36.52 1.88
C SER A 34 2.45 -35.22 1.31
N GLU A 35 2.68 -35.13 -0.01
CA GLU A 35 3.11 -33.90 -0.68
C GLU A 35 2.04 -32.81 -0.56
N MET A 36 0.77 -33.13 -0.81
CA MET A 36 -0.34 -32.19 -0.68
C MET A 36 -0.51 -31.66 0.76
N VAL A 37 -0.36 -32.52 1.77
CA VAL A 37 -0.41 -32.10 3.19
C VAL A 37 0.75 -31.17 3.53
N ASN A 38 1.97 -31.46 3.05
CA ASN A 38 3.13 -30.61 3.29
C ASN A 38 3.00 -29.25 2.60
N LEU A 39 2.50 -29.21 1.36
CA LEU A 39 2.12 -27.98 0.66
C LEU A 39 1.11 -27.17 1.46
N GLY A 40 0.00 -27.80 1.87
CA GLY A 40 -1.04 -27.15 2.67
C GLY A 40 -0.51 -26.57 3.99
N LYS A 41 0.36 -27.31 4.69
CA LYS A 41 1.03 -26.84 5.91
C LYS A 41 1.96 -25.65 5.63
N GLY A 42 2.69 -25.68 4.52
CA GLY A 42 3.54 -24.57 4.09
C GLY A 42 2.73 -23.28 3.88
N PHE A 43 1.63 -23.35 3.14
CA PHE A 43 0.78 -22.17 2.90
C PHE A 43 0.05 -21.68 4.16
N LEU A 44 -0.35 -22.59 5.06
CA LEU A 44 -0.89 -22.22 6.37
C LEU A 44 0.13 -21.41 7.18
N ASP A 45 1.40 -21.84 7.19
CA ASP A 45 2.47 -21.13 7.88
C ASP A 45 2.72 -19.74 7.27
N VAL A 46 2.62 -19.58 5.94
CA VAL A 46 2.65 -18.27 5.29
C VAL A 46 1.48 -17.39 5.77
N PHE A 47 0.26 -17.93 5.77
CA PHE A 47 -0.94 -17.20 6.18
C PHE A 47 -0.86 -16.74 7.64
N VAL A 48 -0.47 -17.62 8.56
CA VAL A 48 -0.30 -17.30 9.99
C VAL A 48 0.77 -16.22 10.18
N SER A 49 1.90 -16.33 9.48
CA SER A 49 2.99 -15.33 9.58
C SER A 49 2.56 -13.94 9.14
N PHE A 50 1.73 -13.88 8.10
CA PHE A 50 1.17 -12.62 7.63
C PHE A 50 0.15 -12.07 8.63
N GLY A 51 -0.76 -12.93 9.10
CA GLY A 51 -1.84 -12.58 10.02
C GLY A 51 -1.34 -12.02 11.36
N ASP A 52 -0.33 -12.65 11.96
CA ASP A 52 0.23 -12.22 13.25
C ASP A 52 0.95 -10.87 13.16
N MET A 53 1.57 -10.57 12.01
CA MET A 53 2.44 -9.41 11.87
C MET A 53 1.68 -8.12 11.53
N ILE A 54 0.61 -8.19 10.73
CA ILE A 54 -0.20 -7.03 10.38
C ILE A 54 -1.39 -6.92 11.34
N THR A 55 -1.18 -6.71 12.64
CA THR A 55 -2.27 -6.53 13.64
C THR A 55 -2.40 -5.09 14.17
N GLU A 56 -1.44 -4.20 13.88
CA GLU A 56 -1.29 -2.94 14.63
C GLU A 56 -1.14 -1.70 13.73
N ILE A 57 -2.25 -0.98 13.50
CA ILE A 57 -2.27 0.49 13.43
C ILE A 57 -3.67 1.00 13.82
N LEU A 58 -4.07 0.77 15.07
CA LEU A 58 -5.22 1.47 15.63
C LEU A 58 -4.71 2.50 16.63
N GLY A 59 -5.15 3.75 16.49
CA GLY A 59 -4.83 4.81 17.44
C GLY A 59 -3.77 5.84 16.99
N ILE A 60 -3.67 6.13 15.69
CA ILE A 60 -2.91 7.32 15.23
C ILE A 60 -3.55 8.58 15.83
N LYS A 61 -2.74 9.36 16.53
CA LYS A 61 -3.13 10.64 17.15
C LYS A 61 -2.24 11.76 16.63
N ALA A 62 -2.59 13.01 16.93
CA ALA A 62 -1.79 14.15 16.50
C ALA A 62 -0.36 14.12 17.07
N GLU A 63 -0.17 13.50 18.24
CA GLU A 63 1.11 13.35 18.93
C GLU A 63 1.93 12.16 18.42
N THR A 64 1.38 11.31 17.55
CA THR A 64 2.12 10.20 16.93
C THR A 64 3.31 10.77 16.18
N LYS A 65 4.51 10.21 16.42
CA LYS A 65 5.71 10.65 15.72
C LYS A 65 5.69 10.21 14.27
N LYS A 66 6.24 11.02 13.37
CA LYS A 66 6.42 10.64 11.96
C LYS A 66 7.25 9.38 11.83
N SER A 67 8.26 9.19 12.69
CA SER A 67 9.06 7.96 12.78
C SER A 67 8.24 6.70 13.09
N GLU A 68 7.13 6.81 13.82
CA GLU A 68 6.22 5.67 14.05
C GLU A 68 5.47 5.29 12.77
N ILE A 69 5.17 6.27 11.91
CA ILE A 69 4.64 6.04 10.56
C ILE A 69 5.70 5.34 9.68
N GLY A 70 6.96 5.77 9.78
CA GLY A 70 8.07 5.06 9.15
C GLY A 70 8.21 3.61 9.62
N ALA A 71 8.10 3.39 10.94
CA ALA A 71 8.14 2.06 11.54
C ALA A 71 6.99 1.17 11.07
N TYR A 72 5.78 1.73 10.86
CA TYR A 72 4.68 1.00 10.23
C TYR A 72 5.07 0.46 8.84
N PHE A 73 5.61 1.32 7.97
CA PHE A 73 6.03 0.89 6.64
C PHE A 73 7.17 -0.13 6.70
N SER A 74 8.13 0.03 7.62
CA SER A 74 9.15 -0.99 7.87
C SER A 74 8.58 -2.32 8.38
N LYS A 75 7.49 -2.30 9.16
CA LYS A 75 6.79 -3.52 9.59
C LYS A 75 6.19 -4.25 8.38
N ILE A 76 5.57 -3.52 7.44
CA ILE A 76 5.10 -4.09 6.17
C ILE A 76 6.26 -4.70 5.38
N GLU A 77 7.34 -3.94 5.17
CA GLU A 77 8.53 -4.42 4.46
C GLU A 77 9.03 -5.75 5.04
N ASN A 78 9.21 -5.81 6.36
CA ASN A 78 9.68 -7.02 7.04
C ASN A 78 8.68 -8.17 6.94
N THR A 79 7.37 -7.89 7.02
CA THR A 79 6.32 -8.90 6.81
C THR A 79 6.43 -9.51 5.42
N MET A 80 6.54 -8.67 4.39
CA MET A 80 6.62 -9.11 3.00
C MET A 80 7.89 -9.93 2.74
N LYS A 81 9.03 -9.55 3.35
CA LYS A 81 10.28 -10.35 3.30
C LYS A 81 10.09 -11.75 3.88
N VAL A 82 9.46 -11.86 5.04
CA VAL A 82 9.21 -13.16 5.70
C VAL A 82 8.29 -14.02 4.84
N VAL A 83 7.17 -13.46 4.37
CA VAL A 83 6.21 -14.15 3.49
C VAL A 83 6.89 -14.64 2.21
N LYS A 84 7.67 -13.77 1.55
CA LYS A 84 8.43 -14.10 0.34
C LYS A 84 9.44 -15.22 0.58
N GLY A 85 10.17 -15.17 1.70
CA GLY A 85 11.13 -16.23 2.07
C GLY A 85 10.43 -17.57 2.29
N LYS A 86 9.27 -17.59 2.95
CA LYS A 86 8.49 -18.82 3.16
C LYS A 86 7.92 -19.37 1.85
N LEU A 87 7.37 -18.51 0.99
CA LEU A 87 6.90 -18.91 -0.35
C LEU A 87 8.05 -19.47 -1.21
N GLY A 88 9.25 -18.89 -1.12
CA GLY A 88 10.45 -19.40 -1.80
C GLY A 88 10.83 -20.81 -1.36
N LYS A 89 10.78 -21.11 -0.06
CA LYS A 89 11.01 -22.48 0.45
C LYS A 89 10.00 -23.48 -0.11
N ILE A 90 8.73 -23.08 -0.22
CA ILE A 90 7.69 -23.94 -0.82
C ILE A 90 8.03 -24.27 -2.28
N LEU A 91 8.57 -23.30 -3.05
CA LEU A 91 9.03 -23.56 -4.42
C LEU A 91 10.20 -24.55 -4.49
N GLU A 92 11.16 -24.45 -3.57
CA GLU A 92 12.32 -25.34 -3.52
C GLU A 92 11.93 -26.77 -3.12
N GLU A 93 11.04 -26.91 -2.14
CA GLU A 93 10.65 -28.20 -1.57
C GLU A 93 9.54 -28.90 -2.36
N GLN A 94 8.68 -28.15 -3.05
CA GLN A 94 7.43 -28.64 -3.65
C GLN A 94 7.20 -28.13 -5.09
N GLY A 95 8.26 -27.64 -5.74
CA GLY A 95 8.23 -27.11 -7.12
C GLY A 95 7.94 -28.13 -8.22
N SER A 96 7.65 -29.39 -7.85
CA SER A 96 7.22 -30.44 -8.77
C SER A 96 5.89 -30.11 -9.44
N TYR A 97 5.06 -29.25 -8.84
CA TYR A 97 3.74 -28.88 -9.37
C TYR A 97 3.78 -27.60 -10.19
N GLU A 98 3.93 -27.73 -11.51
CA GLU A 98 4.16 -26.59 -12.41
C GLU A 98 3.10 -25.48 -12.30
N LYS A 99 1.80 -25.85 -12.22
CA LYS A 99 0.71 -24.87 -12.06
C LYS A 99 0.80 -24.11 -10.73
N VAL A 100 1.17 -24.79 -9.64
CA VAL A 100 1.35 -24.17 -8.31
C VAL A 100 2.55 -23.26 -8.33
N LYS A 101 3.67 -23.75 -8.88
CA LYS A 101 4.91 -23.00 -9.02
C LYS A 101 4.68 -21.66 -9.71
N VAL A 102 4.03 -21.66 -10.87
CA VAL A 102 3.71 -20.42 -11.61
C VAL A 102 2.91 -19.45 -10.74
N LYS A 103 1.89 -19.92 -10.02
CA LYS A 103 1.09 -19.05 -9.14
C LYS A 103 1.86 -18.52 -7.94
N VAL A 104 2.73 -19.32 -7.35
CA VAL A 104 3.59 -18.90 -6.25
C VAL A 104 4.62 -17.88 -6.73
N GLU A 105 5.22 -18.06 -7.90
CA GLU A 105 6.14 -17.08 -8.51
C GLU A 105 5.44 -15.75 -8.84
N GLU A 106 4.25 -15.79 -9.44
CA GLU A 106 3.41 -14.60 -9.66
C GLU A 106 3.14 -13.87 -8.33
N PHE A 107 2.79 -14.62 -7.28
CA PHE A 107 2.48 -14.06 -5.98
C PHE A 107 3.72 -13.46 -5.30
N ILE A 108 4.87 -14.15 -5.34
CA ILE A 108 6.17 -13.63 -4.87
C ILE A 108 6.50 -12.30 -5.56
N GLY A 109 6.25 -12.19 -6.88
CA GLY A 109 6.44 -10.94 -7.63
C GLY A 109 5.59 -9.80 -7.10
N LYS A 110 4.31 -10.06 -6.76
CA LYS A 110 3.42 -9.08 -6.12
C LYS A 110 3.93 -8.67 -4.73
N ILE A 111 4.25 -9.65 -3.89
CA ILE A 111 4.78 -9.42 -2.53
C ILE A 111 6.06 -8.57 -2.57
N GLY A 112 6.95 -8.84 -3.54
CA GLY A 112 8.18 -8.06 -3.73
C GLY A 112 7.93 -6.58 -4.03
N LYS A 113 6.92 -6.24 -4.83
CA LYS A 113 6.56 -4.84 -5.08
C LYS A 113 6.00 -4.14 -3.85
N ILE A 114 5.21 -4.86 -3.04
CA ILE A 114 4.71 -4.32 -1.76
C ILE A 114 5.88 -4.06 -0.80
N GLU A 115 6.83 -4.99 -0.73
CA GLU A 115 8.07 -4.85 0.04
C GLU A 115 8.86 -3.59 -0.36
N GLU A 116 9.12 -3.41 -1.65
CA GLU A 116 9.89 -2.28 -2.19
C GLU A 116 9.18 -0.94 -1.94
N GLY A 117 7.88 -0.86 -2.22
CA GLY A 117 7.09 0.35 -1.99
C GLY A 117 7.04 0.72 -0.51
N ALA A 118 6.89 -0.26 0.39
CA ALA A 118 6.89 -0.04 1.83
C ALA A 118 8.25 0.47 2.32
N LYS A 119 9.34 -0.18 1.88
CA LYS A 119 10.71 0.28 2.18
C LYS A 119 10.93 1.74 1.79
N LYS A 120 10.45 2.12 0.60
CA LYS A 120 10.58 3.48 0.08
C LYS A 120 9.75 4.48 0.89
N ALA A 121 8.50 4.16 1.20
CA ALA A 121 7.62 5.00 2.02
C ALA A 121 8.19 5.21 3.44
N ALA A 122 8.81 4.18 4.04
CA ALA A 122 9.47 4.27 5.34
C ALA A 122 10.58 5.34 5.37
N LEU A 123 11.36 5.47 4.29
CA LEU A 123 12.39 6.51 4.14
C LEU A 123 11.80 7.92 4.08
N GLY A 124 10.51 8.06 3.77
CA GLY A 124 9.82 9.33 3.75
C GLY A 124 9.35 9.79 5.14
N ALA A 125 8.92 8.87 6.01
CA ALA A 125 8.39 9.20 7.33
C ALA A 125 9.39 8.87 8.46
N ASN A 126 10.57 9.50 8.47
CA ASN A 126 11.67 9.19 9.40
C ASN A 126 12.03 10.32 10.37
N ASP A 127 11.13 11.28 10.56
CA ASP A 127 11.32 12.45 11.41
C ASP A 127 10.83 12.17 12.85
N SER A 128 11.49 12.74 13.86
CA SER A 128 11.11 12.59 15.26
C SER A 128 9.96 13.53 15.66
N ALA A 129 9.65 14.52 14.83
CA ALA A 129 8.50 15.40 15.02
C ALA A 129 7.16 14.64 14.92
N VAL A 130 6.12 15.21 15.50
CA VAL A 130 4.77 14.65 15.49
C VAL A 130 4.02 14.97 14.18
N ILE A 131 3.04 14.16 13.81
CA ILE A 131 2.26 14.35 12.58
C ILE A 131 1.36 15.59 12.63
N GLY A 132 0.88 15.97 13.83
CA GLY A 132 0.08 17.16 14.08
C GLY A 132 0.91 18.44 14.30
N GLY A 133 2.10 18.53 13.71
CA GLY A 133 2.96 19.71 13.88
C GLY A 133 2.28 20.97 13.33
N VAL A 134 2.09 21.97 14.17
CA VAL A 134 1.54 23.29 13.81
C VAL A 134 2.52 24.40 14.13
N VAL A 135 2.40 25.53 13.42
CA VAL A 135 3.17 26.76 13.64
C VAL A 135 2.28 27.98 13.41
N LYS A 136 2.45 29.01 14.24
CA LYS A 136 1.77 30.29 14.05
C LYS A 136 2.34 31.12 12.90
N SER A 137 1.48 31.65 12.04
CA SER A 137 1.80 32.66 11.02
C SER A 137 2.52 33.88 11.64
N GLY A 138 3.53 34.44 10.95
CA GLY A 138 4.42 35.47 11.52
C GLY A 138 5.74 35.01 12.14
N ALA A 139 5.91 33.73 12.49
CA ALA A 139 7.09 33.23 13.21
C ALA A 139 8.40 33.10 12.37
N GLY A 140 8.58 33.91 11.31
CA GLY A 140 9.69 33.78 10.35
C GLY A 140 9.37 32.83 9.18
N VAL A 141 10.38 32.42 8.40
CA VAL A 141 10.17 31.54 7.24
C VAL A 141 9.64 30.18 7.70
N PHE A 142 8.38 29.88 7.41
CA PHE A 142 7.81 28.54 7.59
C PHE A 142 8.50 27.56 6.66
N GLY A 143 9.31 26.67 7.25
CA GLY A 143 9.95 25.59 6.51
C GLY A 143 8.90 24.74 5.79
N THR A 144 9.15 24.43 4.52
CA THR A 144 8.34 23.47 3.78
C THR A 144 8.75 22.06 4.13
N ALA A 145 7.83 21.12 3.94
CA ALA A 145 8.15 19.70 4.03
C ALA A 145 9.38 19.35 3.17
N ASN A 146 10.12 18.34 3.59
CA ASN A 146 11.29 17.89 2.86
C ASN A 146 10.87 17.24 1.53
N ALA A 147 11.41 17.73 0.41
CA ALA A 147 11.04 17.24 -0.92
C ALA A 147 11.41 15.76 -1.15
N GLY A 148 12.56 15.32 -0.65
CA GLY A 148 12.95 13.91 -0.72
C GLY A 148 12.02 13.01 0.09
N SER A 149 11.56 13.49 1.24
CA SER A 149 10.58 12.79 2.07
C SER A 149 9.21 12.65 1.39
N VAL A 150 8.67 13.75 0.83
CA VAL A 150 7.40 13.71 0.08
C VAL A 150 7.54 12.82 -1.15
N LYS A 151 8.64 12.91 -1.89
CA LYS A 151 8.93 12.04 -3.04
C LYS A 151 8.89 10.57 -2.66
N ASN A 152 9.61 10.19 -1.59
CA ASN A 152 9.68 8.81 -1.12
C ASN A 152 8.30 8.28 -0.68
N LEU A 153 7.50 9.10 0.01
CA LEU A 153 6.12 8.74 0.38
C LEU A 153 5.24 8.54 -0.86
N VAL A 154 5.27 9.47 -1.80
CA VAL A 154 4.47 9.39 -3.04
C VAL A 154 4.83 8.15 -3.84
N GLU A 155 6.11 7.92 -4.12
CA GLU A 155 6.56 6.78 -4.92
C GLU A 155 6.32 5.45 -4.20
N GLY A 156 6.64 5.37 -2.90
CA GLY A 156 6.46 4.14 -2.15
C GLY A 156 4.99 3.75 -2.00
N ILE A 157 4.12 4.72 -1.69
CA ILE A 157 2.67 4.48 -1.62
C ILE A 157 2.12 4.15 -3.01
N LYS A 158 2.58 4.82 -4.07
CA LYS A 158 2.18 4.54 -5.45
C LYS A 158 2.47 3.10 -5.86
N GLU A 159 3.70 2.62 -5.61
CA GLU A 159 4.11 1.24 -5.94
C GLU A 159 3.19 0.19 -5.30
N ILE A 160 2.73 0.43 -4.06
CA ILE A 160 1.77 -0.44 -3.38
C ILE A 160 0.36 -0.27 -3.96
N VAL A 161 -0.13 0.97 -4.04
CA VAL A 161 -1.53 1.31 -4.43
C VAL A 161 -1.85 0.86 -5.85
N ASP A 162 -0.91 0.99 -6.79
CA ASP A 162 -1.11 0.55 -8.18
C ASP A 162 -1.27 -0.97 -8.28
N LEU A 163 -0.84 -1.72 -7.25
CA LEU A 163 -0.98 -3.17 -7.17
C LEU A 163 -2.20 -3.63 -6.37
N VAL A 164 -2.46 -3.02 -5.22
CA VAL A 164 -3.42 -3.55 -4.23
C VAL A 164 -4.78 -2.86 -4.23
N LEU A 165 -4.92 -1.71 -4.89
CA LEU A 165 -6.12 -0.90 -4.81
C LEU A 165 -6.76 -0.72 -6.20
N THR A 166 -7.95 -1.26 -6.38
CA THR A 166 -8.73 -1.20 -7.62
C THR A 166 -9.78 -0.09 -7.63
N GLU A 167 -10.23 0.33 -6.45
CA GLU A 167 -11.29 1.33 -6.27
C GLU A 167 -10.74 2.70 -5.82
N GLY A 168 -11.63 3.68 -5.73
CA GLY A 168 -11.36 5.04 -5.30
C GLY A 168 -11.18 6.04 -6.45
N ASN A 169 -11.43 7.30 -6.15
CA ASN A 169 -11.27 8.41 -7.07
C ASN A 169 -10.33 9.46 -6.46
N GLY A 170 -9.10 9.53 -6.97
CA GLY A 170 -8.09 10.50 -6.53
C GLY A 170 -8.44 11.97 -6.84
N GLN A 171 -9.53 12.21 -7.58
CA GLN A 171 -10.08 13.53 -7.88
C GLN A 171 -11.46 13.72 -7.26
N ALA A 172 -11.82 12.93 -6.25
CA ALA A 172 -13.11 13.05 -5.58
C ALA A 172 -13.29 14.45 -4.98
N ASP A 173 -14.47 15.02 -5.22
CA ASP A 173 -14.91 16.34 -4.78
C ASP A 173 -16.35 16.21 -4.36
N LYS A 174 -16.54 16.07 -3.05
CA LYS A 174 -17.79 15.65 -2.40
C LYS A 174 -18.36 16.75 -1.50
N THR A 175 -17.62 17.81 -1.25
CA THR A 175 -18.00 18.93 -0.39
C THR A 175 -18.06 20.24 -1.16
N SER A 176 -18.96 21.11 -0.71
CA SER A 176 -19.11 22.47 -1.21
C SER A 176 -19.27 23.46 -0.04
N PRO A 177 -18.25 23.60 0.83
CA PRO A 177 -18.26 24.65 1.84
C PRO A 177 -18.24 26.03 1.18
N VAL A 178 -18.37 27.09 2.00
CA VAL A 178 -18.23 28.48 1.55
C VAL A 178 -16.95 28.62 0.72
N GLU A 179 -17.07 29.23 -0.47
CA GLU A 179 -16.00 29.20 -1.47
C GLU A 179 -14.69 29.80 -0.94
N ASP A 180 -14.78 30.91 -0.22
CA ASP A 180 -13.63 31.55 0.40
C ASP A 180 -12.99 30.68 1.47
N ASP A 181 -13.79 29.98 2.29
CA ASP A 181 -13.27 29.07 3.29
C ASP A 181 -12.58 27.85 2.64
N LYS A 182 -13.11 27.35 1.50
CA LYS A 182 -12.44 26.27 0.73
C LYS A 182 -11.11 26.74 0.15
N LYS A 183 -11.08 27.93 -0.46
CA LYS A 183 -9.85 28.52 -1.01
C LYS A 183 -8.79 28.73 0.08
N ASP A 184 -9.21 29.18 1.24
CA ASP A 184 -8.34 29.54 2.36
C ASP A 184 -7.83 28.33 3.17
N ILE A 185 -8.28 27.09 2.87
CA ILE A 185 -7.60 25.86 3.31
C ILE A 185 -6.12 25.89 2.95
N GLY A 186 -5.79 26.53 1.82
CA GLY A 186 -4.43 26.73 1.34
C GLY A 186 -3.47 27.34 2.37
N LYS A 187 -3.99 28.16 3.28
CA LYS A 187 -3.21 28.79 4.37
C LYS A 187 -2.57 27.76 5.30
N LEU A 188 -3.13 26.56 5.44
CA LEU A 188 -2.51 25.46 6.19
C LEU A 188 -1.14 25.06 5.62
N PHE A 189 -0.95 25.22 4.31
CA PHE A 189 0.26 24.81 3.61
C PHE A 189 1.24 25.96 3.41
N GLY A 190 0.72 27.15 3.08
CA GLY A 190 1.54 28.30 2.70
C GLY A 190 0.85 29.62 2.95
N ALA A 191 0.54 29.91 4.22
CA ALA A 191 0.00 31.21 4.63
C ALA A 191 0.95 32.38 4.33
N LYS A 192 0.42 33.59 4.37
CA LYS A 192 1.29 34.77 4.34
C LYS A 192 2.25 34.81 5.53
N THR A 193 3.45 35.36 5.34
CA THR A 193 4.44 35.46 6.41
C THR A 193 4.11 36.53 7.46
N GLU A 194 3.10 37.37 7.22
CA GLU A 194 2.56 38.31 8.18
C GLU A 194 1.94 37.59 9.40
N ASN A 195 1.90 38.29 10.55
CA ASN A 195 1.21 37.82 11.74
C ASN A 195 -0.29 37.61 11.47
N GLU A 196 -0.85 36.56 12.06
CA GLU A 196 -2.28 36.25 12.06
C GLU A 196 -2.90 36.00 10.67
N LYS A 197 -2.10 35.67 9.66
CA LYS A 197 -2.56 35.31 8.30
C LYS A 197 -2.64 33.81 8.05
N GLY A 198 -2.37 32.98 9.06
CA GLY A 198 -2.48 31.53 8.99
C GLY A 198 -3.92 31.05 8.86
N ALA A 199 -4.09 29.72 8.82
CA ALA A 199 -5.41 29.12 8.81
C ALA A 199 -6.19 29.44 10.10
N GLU A 200 -7.48 29.75 9.94
CA GLU A 200 -8.43 30.03 11.02
C GLU A 200 -9.31 28.79 11.24
N ASP A 201 -10.11 28.81 12.30
CA ASP A 201 -11.03 27.74 12.67
C ASP A 201 -11.88 27.25 11.49
N LYS A 202 -12.50 28.15 10.73
CA LYS A 202 -13.33 27.86 9.56
C LYS A 202 -12.56 27.19 8.41
N HIS A 203 -11.30 27.58 8.19
CA HIS A 203 -10.45 26.96 7.15
C HIS A 203 -10.10 25.52 7.55
N THR A 204 -9.76 25.31 8.82
CA THR A 204 -9.47 23.97 9.35
C THR A 204 -10.73 23.09 9.41
N ALA A 205 -11.91 23.67 9.67
CA ALA A 205 -13.17 22.97 9.61
C ALA A 205 -13.51 22.54 8.18
N ALA A 206 -13.30 23.41 7.18
CA ALA A 206 -13.46 23.07 5.77
C ALA A 206 -12.50 21.95 5.34
N ALA A 207 -11.23 22.00 5.77
CA ALA A 207 -10.26 20.93 5.53
C ALA A 207 -10.69 19.59 6.16
N ASN A 208 -11.18 19.61 7.40
CA ASN A 208 -11.73 18.43 8.07
C ASN A 208 -12.99 17.90 7.38
N ALA A 209 -13.84 18.77 6.82
CA ALA A 209 -15.00 18.37 6.02
C ALA A 209 -14.56 17.63 4.74
N SER A 210 -13.57 18.15 4.01
CA SER A 210 -12.97 17.47 2.86
C SER A 210 -12.43 16.10 3.23
N ILE A 211 -11.65 16.00 4.32
CA ILE A 211 -11.15 14.71 4.83
C ILE A 211 -12.29 13.78 5.21
N GLY A 212 -13.32 14.28 5.90
CA GLY A 212 -14.48 13.52 6.34
C GLY A 212 -15.28 12.91 5.19
N ALA A 213 -15.45 13.66 4.10
CA ALA A 213 -16.26 13.27 2.95
C ALA A 213 -15.59 12.22 2.03
N VAL A 214 -14.25 12.18 1.97
CA VAL A 214 -13.53 11.23 1.12
C VAL A 214 -13.18 9.94 1.85
N SER A 215 -13.11 8.85 1.08
CA SER A 215 -12.64 7.55 1.59
C SER A 215 -11.11 7.53 1.65
N GLY A 216 -10.52 6.63 2.44
CA GLY A 216 -9.07 6.45 2.41
C GLY A 216 -8.56 5.96 1.05
N ALA A 217 -9.38 5.27 0.26
CA ALA A 217 -9.04 4.87 -1.11
C ALA A 217 -8.94 6.08 -2.05
N ASP A 218 -9.86 7.05 -1.93
CA ASP A 218 -9.79 8.33 -2.66
C ASP A 218 -8.48 9.06 -2.33
N ILE A 219 -8.12 9.13 -1.03
CA ILE A 219 -6.88 9.77 -0.57
C ILE A 219 -5.64 9.04 -1.11
N LEU A 220 -5.61 7.70 -1.02
CA LEU A 220 -4.51 6.88 -1.54
C LEU A 220 -4.32 7.05 -3.05
N LYS A 221 -5.42 7.09 -3.83
CA LYS A 221 -5.36 7.36 -5.27
C LYS A 221 -4.87 8.77 -5.57
N ALA A 222 -5.24 9.77 -4.77
CA ALA A 222 -4.72 11.12 -4.92
C ALA A 222 -3.22 11.20 -4.60
N ILE A 223 -2.73 10.47 -3.60
CA ILE A 223 -1.28 10.34 -3.30
C ILE A 223 -0.56 9.65 -4.46
N ALA A 224 -1.05 8.49 -4.91
CA ALA A 224 -0.43 7.70 -5.97
C ALA A 224 -0.46 8.38 -7.36
N GLY A 225 -1.38 9.33 -7.55
CA GLY A 225 -1.47 10.18 -8.73
C GLY A 225 -0.67 11.49 -8.65
N ALA A 226 -0.08 11.82 -7.50
CA ALA A 226 0.67 13.05 -7.32
C ALA A 226 2.04 12.99 -8.01
N ASN A 227 2.54 14.15 -8.46
CA ASN A 227 3.86 14.25 -9.06
C ASN A 227 4.95 14.10 -7.99
N SER A 228 5.69 12.97 -8.02
CA SER A 228 6.79 12.72 -7.07
C SER A 228 7.97 13.68 -7.21
N SER A 229 8.04 14.42 -8.32
CA SER A 229 9.06 15.44 -8.60
C SER A 229 8.54 16.87 -8.44
N ALA A 230 7.48 17.07 -7.63
CA ALA A 230 6.98 18.39 -7.31
C ALA A 230 8.09 19.27 -6.68
N ASN A 231 8.11 20.56 -7.07
CA ASN A 231 9.11 21.51 -6.61
C ASN A 231 8.94 21.80 -5.11
N LYS A 232 10.06 21.78 -4.38
CA LYS A 232 10.11 22.34 -3.01
C LYS A 232 9.79 23.83 -3.09
N ASP A 233 9.17 24.35 -2.03
CA ASP A 233 8.87 25.78 -1.89
C ASP A 233 7.89 26.32 -2.95
N GLY A 234 7.01 25.46 -3.46
CA GLY A 234 5.95 25.85 -4.38
C GLY A 234 4.94 26.83 -3.75
N LYS A 235 4.16 27.48 -4.60
CA LYS A 235 3.03 28.31 -4.15
C LYS A 235 1.76 27.49 -4.05
N VAL A 236 0.92 27.80 -3.08
CA VAL A 236 -0.37 27.11 -2.92
C VAL A 236 -1.25 27.36 -4.15
N SER A 237 -1.25 28.58 -4.68
CA SER A 237 -1.99 28.97 -5.88
C SER A 237 -1.52 28.28 -7.18
N GLU A 238 -0.39 27.61 -7.18
CA GLU A 238 0.13 26.89 -8.35
C GLU A 238 0.08 25.37 -8.18
N ALA A 239 -0.29 24.90 -7.00
CA ALA A 239 -0.34 23.48 -6.71
C ALA A 239 -1.43 22.79 -7.53
N LYS A 240 -1.07 21.70 -8.22
CA LYS A 240 -1.97 20.91 -9.07
C LYS A 240 -2.25 19.51 -8.53
N ASP A 241 -1.56 19.12 -7.47
CA ASP A 241 -1.70 17.81 -6.84
C ASP A 241 -1.33 17.86 -5.36
N ALA A 242 -1.46 16.72 -4.69
CA ALA A 242 -1.22 16.58 -3.26
C ALA A 242 0.25 16.81 -2.87
N ALA A 243 1.20 16.44 -3.73
CA ALA A 243 2.63 16.60 -3.44
C ALA A 243 3.04 18.08 -3.50
N ALA A 244 2.56 18.80 -4.53
CA ALA A 244 2.77 20.24 -4.66
C ALA A 244 2.14 21.01 -3.49
N LEU A 245 0.93 20.63 -3.04
CA LEU A 245 0.32 21.21 -1.84
C LEU A 245 1.18 20.94 -0.59
N ALA A 246 1.58 19.69 -0.38
CA ALA A 246 2.38 19.32 0.79
C ALA A 246 3.71 20.09 0.85
N LEU A 247 4.31 20.40 -0.30
CA LEU A 247 5.58 21.13 -0.44
C LEU A 247 5.44 22.66 -0.54
N ALA A 248 4.22 23.19 -0.50
CA ALA A 248 4.02 24.63 -0.62
C ALA A 248 4.61 25.40 0.56
N LYS A 249 5.02 26.65 0.31
CA LYS A 249 5.63 27.57 1.29
C LYS A 249 4.74 28.76 1.56
N GLY A 250 4.97 29.37 2.72
CA GLY A 250 4.45 30.71 2.99
C GLY A 250 4.97 31.77 2.01
N THR A 251 4.17 32.80 1.79
CA THR A 251 4.36 33.83 0.76
C THR A 251 4.21 35.25 1.36
N ASN A 252 4.67 36.28 0.66
CA ASN A 252 4.35 37.68 0.98
C ASN A 252 3.36 38.28 -0.04
N THR A 253 2.99 37.50 -1.05
CA THR A 253 2.17 37.95 -2.16
C THR A 253 0.71 37.67 -1.88
N ASP A 254 -0.16 38.61 -2.24
CA ASP A 254 -1.61 38.42 -2.13
C ASP A 254 -2.11 37.22 -2.94
N ASN A 255 -2.99 36.43 -2.32
CA ASN A 255 -3.70 35.29 -2.90
C ASN A 255 -2.83 34.09 -3.32
N GLU A 256 -1.50 34.13 -3.15
CA GLU A 256 -0.63 32.97 -3.38
C GLU A 256 -0.80 31.87 -2.31
N ASP A 257 -1.45 32.21 -1.18
CA ASP A 257 -1.83 31.34 -0.06
C ASP A 257 -3.17 30.61 -0.27
N LYS A 258 -3.86 30.88 -1.38
CA LYS A 258 -5.19 30.33 -1.69
C LYS A 258 -5.11 29.18 -2.68
N LEU A 259 -6.02 28.21 -2.54
CA LEU A 259 -6.26 27.18 -3.55
C LEU A 259 -6.97 27.82 -4.74
N THR A 260 -6.29 27.96 -5.88
CA THR A 260 -6.85 28.60 -7.08
C THR A 260 -7.11 27.61 -8.21
N THR A 261 -6.28 26.57 -8.34
CA THR A 261 -6.43 25.51 -9.35
C THR A 261 -7.67 24.65 -9.08
N ALA A 262 -8.24 24.07 -10.13
CA ALA A 262 -9.43 23.21 -9.99
C ALA A 262 -9.09 21.93 -9.21
N GLU A 263 -7.88 21.40 -9.41
CA GLU A 263 -7.36 20.18 -8.82
C GLU A 263 -7.06 20.35 -7.33
N SER A 264 -6.42 21.45 -6.92
CA SER A 264 -6.10 21.69 -5.51
C SER A 264 -7.32 21.85 -4.61
N LYS A 265 -8.48 22.21 -5.19
CA LYS A 265 -9.75 22.33 -4.47
C LYS A 265 -10.49 21.00 -4.31
N LYS A 266 -10.01 19.91 -4.93
CA LYS A 266 -10.64 18.59 -4.81
C LYS A 266 -10.41 18.03 -3.41
N ASP A 267 -11.46 17.49 -2.79
CA ASP A 267 -11.39 17.01 -1.40
C ASP A 267 -10.35 15.90 -1.22
N ALA A 268 -10.22 15.00 -2.20
CA ALA A 268 -9.21 13.94 -2.17
C ALA A 268 -7.79 14.51 -2.22
N VAL A 269 -7.56 15.55 -3.04
CA VAL A 269 -6.26 16.22 -3.19
C VAL A 269 -5.90 17.01 -1.93
N ILE A 270 -6.87 17.71 -1.33
CA ILE A 270 -6.70 18.41 -0.04
C ILE A 270 -6.32 17.39 1.05
N ALA A 271 -7.12 16.33 1.21
CA ALA A 271 -6.87 15.31 2.23
C ALA A 271 -5.53 14.59 2.03
N ALA A 272 -5.16 14.30 0.78
CA ALA A 272 -3.86 13.71 0.44
C ALA A 272 -2.69 14.67 0.71
N GLY A 273 -2.85 15.97 0.39
CA GLY A 273 -1.85 16.98 0.71
C GLY A 273 -1.62 17.10 2.22
N ILE A 274 -2.70 17.08 3.00
CA ILE A 274 -2.63 17.07 4.48
C ILE A 274 -1.91 15.80 4.96
N ALA A 275 -2.30 14.61 4.49
CA ALA A 275 -1.66 13.36 4.89
C ALA A 275 -0.16 13.34 4.54
N LEU A 276 0.22 13.72 3.32
CA LEU A 276 1.62 13.79 2.89
C LEU A 276 2.42 14.76 3.74
N ARG A 277 1.90 15.97 3.99
CA ARG A 277 2.60 16.97 4.81
C ARG A 277 2.74 16.51 6.26
N ALA A 278 1.72 15.86 6.81
CA ALA A 278 1.74 15.33 8.16
C ALA A 278 2.78 14.20 8.33
N MET A 279 2.92 13.30 7.35
CA MET A 279 3.89 12.20 7.40
C MET A 279 5.31 12.64 7.05
N ALA A 280 5.46 13.63 6.18
CA ALA A 280 6.74 14.04 5.64
C ALA A 280 7.62 14.75 6.68
N LYS A 281 8.93 14.51 6.60
CA LYS A 281 9.94 15.21 7.39
C LYS A 281 9.82 16.73 7.22
N ASP A 282 9.97 17.46 8.31
CA ASP A 282 9.84 18.93 8.40
C ASP A 282 8.43 19.50 8.11
N GLY A 283 7.48 18.67 7.67
CA GLY A 283 6.11 19.11 7.40
C GLY A 283 5.38 19.59 8.65
N LYS A 284 4.82 20.80 8.58
CA LYS A 284 4.01 21.43 9.62
C LYS A 284 2.90 22.27 8.99
N PHE A 285 1.78 22.43 9.68
CA PHE A 285 0.66 23.24 9.23
C PHE A 285 0.72 24.66 9.80
N ILE A 286 0.34 25.64 9.01
CA ILE A 286 0.41 27.05 9.41
C ILE A 286 -0.98 27.52 9.85
N VAL A 287 -1.09 27.96 11.09
CA VAL A 287 -2.33 28.43 11.72
C VAL A 287 -2.19 29.89 12.16
N LYS A 288 -3.32 30.56 12.38
CA LYS A 288 -3.35 31.95 12.84
C LYS A 288 -2.73 32.09 14.24
N ASP A 289 -3.08 31.17 15.13
CA ASP A 289 -2.57 31.10 16.50
C ASP A 289 -2.31 29.63 16.88
N ASP A 290 -1.12 29.35 17.43
CA ASP A 290 -0.69 28.02 17.87
C ASP A 290 -0.63 27.88 19.39
N GLY A 291 -1.17 28.86 20.12
CA GLY A 291 -1.32 28.79 21.57
C GLY A 291 -2.20 27.63 22.05
N ASP A 292 -2.08 27.31 23.33
CA ASP A 292 -2.80 26.18 23.94
C ASP A 292 -4.32 26.31 23.75
N LYS A 293 -4.95 25.20 23.32
CA LYS A 293 -6.41 25.07 23.14
C LYS A 293 -7.03 25.99 22.09
N LYS A 294 -6.23 26.56 21.18
CA LYS A 294 -6.74 27.30 20.03
C LYS A 294 -7.41 26.36 19.05
N THR A 295 -8.63 26.70 18.63
CA THR A 295 -9.48 25.83 17.82
C THR A 295 -8.82 25.51 16.48
N GLU A 296 -8.19 26.49 15.83
CA GLU A 296 -7.47 26.30 14.57
C GLU A 296 -6.28 25.34 14.71
N ALA A 297 -5.53 25.42 15.80
CA ALA A 297 -4.38 24.57 16.06
C ALA A 297 -4.81 23.11 16.35
N GLU A 298 -5.78 22.93 17.24
CA GLU A 298 -6.30 21.60 17.59
C GLU A 298 -7.05 20.95 16.41
N SER A 299 -7.77 21.75 15.61
CA SER A 299 -8.45 21.27 14.41
C SER A 299 -7.47 20.87 13.31
N ALA A 300 -6.36 21.60 13.11
CA ALA A 300 -5.30 21.22 12.18
C ALA A 300 -4.59 19.93 12.63
N LYS A 301 -4.30 19.79 13.92
CA LYS A 301 -3.78 18.55 14.54
C LYS A 301 -4.72 17.36 14.29
N GLY A 302 -6.02 17.56 14.51
CA GLY A 302 -7.06 16.55 14.24
C GLY A 302 -7.15 16.18 12.75
N ALA A 303 -7.07 17.17 11.86
CA ALA A 303 -7.07 16.94 10.41
C ALA A 303 -5.90 16.05 9.98
N ALA A 304 -4.69 16.33 10.50
CA ALA A 304 -3.50 15.53 10.25
C ALA A 304 -3.68 14.08 10.71
N ALA A 305 -4.12 13.88 11.97
CA ALA A 305 -4.33 12.55 12.53
C ALA A 305 -5.38 11.74 11.75
N ASN A 306 -6.51 12.37 11.39
CA ASN A 306 -7.58 11.72 10.65
C ASN A 306 -7.15 11.34 9.22
N ALA A 307 -6.51 12.27 8.50
CA ALA A 307 -6.03 12.00 7.14
C ALA A 307 -5.01 10.87 7.11
N VAL A 308 -4.02 10.88 8.02
CA VAL A 308 -3.03 9.81 8.13
C VAL A 308 -3.69 8.49 8.54
N SER A 309 -4.57 8.50 9.53
CA SER A 309 -5.28 7.29 9.97
C SER A 309 -6.08 6.64 8.84
N LYS A 310 -6.82 7.42 8.04
CA LYS A 310 -7.55 6.91 6.86
C LYS A 310 -6.62 6.29 5.81
N VAL A 311 -5.49 6.94 5.52
CA VAL A 311 -4.48 6.43 4.58
C VAL A 311 -3.92 5.08 5.03
N LEU A 312 -3.42 5.00 6.26
CA LEU A 312 -2.72 3.80 6.71
C LEU A 312 -3.68 2.62 6.96
N SER A 313 -4.86 2.87 7.51
CA SER A 313 -5.88 1.83 7.71
C SER A 313 -6.36 1.24 6.39
N THR A 314 -6.65 2.09 5.40
CA THR A 314 -7.07 1.62 4.07
C THR A 314 -5.95 0.88 3.36
N LEU A 315 -4.72 1.37 3.44
CA LEU A 315 -3.56 0.70 2.85
C LEU A 315 -3.33 -0.68 3.48
N THR A 316 -3.46 -0.78 4.81
CA THR A 316 -3.37 -2.06 5.53
C THR A 316 -4.42 -3.04 5.03
N ILE A 317 -5.68 -2.62 4.93
CA ILE A 317 -6.78 -3.47 4.44
C ILE A 317 -6.51 -3.92 3.00
N ALA A 318 -6.09 -3.01 2.13
CA ALA A 318 -5.81 -3.32 0.74
C ALA A 318 -4.65 -4.32 0.58
N ILE A 319 -3.58 -4.16 1.36
CA ILE A 319 -2.47 -5.14 1.40
C ILE A 319 -2.97 -6.51 1.88
N ARG A 320 -3.78 -6.57 2.95
CA ARG A 320 -4.36 -7.84 3.43
C ARG A 320 -5.19 -8.52 2.36
N ASN A 321 -6.09 -7.78 1.71
CA ASN A 321 -6.92 -8.32 0.63
C ASN A 321 -6.05 -8.86 -0.52
N ALA A 322 -5.00 -8.15 -0.92
CA ALA A 322 -4.10 -8.60 -1.99
C ALA A 322 -3.33 -9.88 -1.62
N VAL A 323 -2.93 -10.03 -0.36
CA VAL A 323 -2.28 -11.25 0.16
C VAL A 323 -3.27 -12.40 0.22
N ASP A 324 -4.47 -12.17 0.75
CA ASP A 324 -5.54 -13.17 0.85
C ASP A 324 -5.96 -13.67 -0.55
N GLU A 325 -6.11 -12.76 -1.52
CA GLU A 325 -6.40 -13.11 -2.91
C GLU A 325 -5.28 -13.96 -3.54
N GLY A 326 -4.01 -13.60 -3.29
CA GLY A 326 -2.87 -14.37 -3.77
C GLY A 326 -2.83 -15.79 -3.20
N LEU A 327 -3.02 -15.92 -1.89
CA LEU A 327 -3.09 -17.22 -1.21
C LEU A 327 -4.30 -18.05 -1.66
N LYS A 328 -5.46 -17.41 -1.85
CA LYS A 328 -6.65 -18.07 -2.38
C LYS A 328 -6.42 -18.63 -3.79
N GLY A 329 -5.79 -17.85 -4.67
CA GLY A 329 -5.45 -18.30 -6.02
C GLY A 329 -4.50 -19.51 -6.03
N ILE A 330 -3.56 -19.57 -5.09
CA ILE A 330 -2.71 -20.75 -4.91
C ILE A 330 -3.54 -21.95 -4.42
N ASN A 331 -4.41 -21.75 -3.43
CA ASN A 331 -5.25 -22.81 -2.87
C ASN A 331 -6.21 -23.41 -3.91
N GLU A 332 -6.78 -22.58 -4.78
CA GLU A 332 -7.62 -23.04 -5.90
C GLU A 332 -6.85 -23.96 -6.85
N VAL A 333 -5.59 -23.62 -7.16
CA VAL A 333 -4.74 -24.48 -8.00
C VAL A 333 -4.39 -25.77 -7.27
N LEU A 334 -4.07 -25.72 -5.97
CA LEU A 334 -3.78 -26.90 -5.16
C LEU A 334 -4.95 -27.88 -5.11
N GLY A 335 -6.16 -27.39 -4.85
CA GLY A 335 -7.37 -28.20 -4.82
C GLY A 335 -7.73 -28.82 -6.17
N GLY A 336 -7.19 -28.28 -7.27
CA GLY A 336 -7.38 -28.80 -8.63
C GLY A 336 -6.39 -29.89 -9.04
N ILE A 337 -5.33 -30.15 -8.27
CA ILE A 337 -4.29 -31.13 -8.60
C ILE A 337 -4.84 -32.54 -8.51
N LYS A 338 -4.68 -33.32 -9.58
CA LYS A 338 -5.02 -34.76 -9.58
C LYS A 338 -3.78 -35.63 -9.56
N GLN A 339 -3.92 -36.83 -8.99
CA GLN A 339 -2.88 -37.86 -9.02
C GLN A 339 -2.44 -38.12 -10.47
N GLY A 340 -1.15 -37.97 -10.74
CA GLY A 340 -0.56 -38.13 -12.08
C GLY A 340 -0.28 -36.84 -12.85
N GLU A 341 -0.72 -35.66 -12.37
CA GLU A 341 -0.41 -34.38 -13.03
C GLU A 341 1.07 -33.95 -12.87
N ASN A 342 1.89 -34.58 -12.02
CA ASN A 342 3.35 -34.31 -11.91
C ASN A 342 4.27 -35.52 -11.69
N SER A 343 4.07 -36.61 -12.43
CA SER A 343 5.06 -37.71 -12.47
C SER A 343 6.03 -37.61 -13.65
N GLN A 344 6.48 -36.41 -14.02
CA GLN A 344 7.48 -36.23 -15.08
C GLN A 344 8.67 -35.33 -14.69
N VAL A 345 9.32 -35.57 -13.54
CA VAL A 345 10.79 -35.39 -13.48
C VAL A 345 11.37 -36.37 -12.45
N LYS A 346 11.64 -37.61 -12.86
CA LYS A 346 12.74 -38.45 -12.31
C LYS A 346 12.98 -39.73 -13.11
N VAL A 347 12.94 -39.67 -14.44
CA VAL A 347 13.52 -40.77 -15.25
C VAL A 347 14.19 -40.18 -16.49
N SER A 348 15.45 -39.81 -16.36
CA SER A 348 16.38 -39.72 -17.49
C SER A 348 17.76 -40.14 -16.99
N LYS A 349 18.12 -41.36 -17.40
CA LYS A 349 19.38 -42.12 -17.32
C LYS A 349 20.59 -41.50 -16.61
#